data_AF-A0A0F0GDJ1-F1
#
_entry.id   AF-A0A0F0GDJ1-F1
#
_cell.length_a   1.000
_cell.length_b   1.000
_cell.length_c   1.000
_cell.angle_alpha   90.00
_cell.angle_beta   90.00
_cell.angle_gamma   90.00
#
_symmetry.space_group_name_H-M   'P 1'
#
loop_
_entity.id
_entity.type
_entity.pdbx_description
1 polymer ?
#
loop_
_entity_poly.entity_id
_entity_poly.type
_entity_poly.pdbx_seq_one_letter_code
_entity_poly.pdbx_strand_id
1 'polypeptide(L)'
;MEIEQRVTESSLLASFSDYADAQRLVDRMSDDGFPVESVRIVGEGVRTVEQVTGRMTRGRAAASGAAGGAWFGVLIGLLFGLFTAGAGWLYLLLISLLIGAFWGAVFGFVAHWSTRGHRDFSSVMTLQAVMTLQAQRYEVHVDQAQAAQAARYVL
;
A
#
# COMPACT_ATOMS: atom_id res chain seq x y z
N MET A 1 -5.78 -14.44 16.35
CA MET A 1 -5.60 -15.65 17.18
C MET A 1 -5.80 -16.92 16.36
N GLU A 2 -6.86 -17.05 15.55
CA GLU A 2 -7.15 -18.27 14.78
C GLU A 2 -6.09 -18.61 13.69
N ILE A 3 -5.46 -17.59 13.08
CA ILE A 3 -4.44 -17.77 12.05
C ILE A 3 -3.14 -18.34 12.64
N GLU A 4 -2.74 -17.91 13.85
CA GLU A 4 -1.55 -18.46 14.52
C GLU A 4 -1.74 -19.93 14.92
N GLN A 5 -2.93 -20.32 15.38
CA GLN A 5 -3.20 -21.72 15.73
C GLN A 5 -3.12 -22.67 14.53
N ARG A 6 -3.63 -22.27 13.36
CA ARG A 6 -3.50 -23.07 12.12
C ARG A 6 -2.09 -23.13 11.54
N VAL A 7 -1.18 -22.24 11.96
CA VAL A 7 0.24 -22.31 11.56
C VAL A 7 0.97 -23.34 12.43
N THR A 8 0.61 -23.45 13.70
CA THR A 8 1.20 -24.44 14.64
C THR A 8 0.82 -25.89 14.28
N GLU A 9 -0.33 -26.14 13.66
CA GLU A 9 -0.77 -27.47 13.20
C GLU A 9 -0.31 -27.80 11.77
N SER A 10 0.61 -27.03 11.19
CA SER A 10 1.16 -27.30 9.87
C SER A 10 2.63 -27.74 9.95
N SER A 11 3.00 -28.70 9.10
CA SER A 11 4.36 -29.23 9.00
C SER A 11 5.07 -28.63 7.80
N LEU A 12 6.33 -28.23 7.98
CA LEU A 12 7.20 -27.75 6.91
C LEU A 12 7.47 -28.88 5.92
N LEU A 13 7.05 -28.69 4.68
CA LEU A 13 7.25 -29.65 3.60
C LEU A 13 8.58 -29.41 2.88
N ALA A 14 8.79 -28.19 2.41
CA ALA A 14 9.98 -27.78 1.68
C ALA A 14 10.18 -26.28 1.82
N SER A 15 11.38 -25.79 1.52
CA SER A 15 11.62 -24.36 1.57
C SER A 15 12.64 -23.90 0.55
N PHE A 16 12.31 -22.76 -0.05
CA PHE A 16 12.85 -22.24 -1.30
C PHE A 16 13.33 -20.80 -1.13
N SER A 17 14.25 -20.36 -1.98
CA SER A 17 14.72 -18.96 -1.98
C SER A 17 13.84 -18.03 -2.82
N ASP A 18 13.12 -18.58 -3.82
CA ASP A 18 12.21 -17.87 -4.71
C ASP A 18 10.77 -18.38 -4.52
N TYR A 19 9.81 -17.47 -4.63
CA TYR A 19 8.39 -17.78 -4.67
C TYR A 19 8.03 -18.66 -5.87
N ALA A 20 8.69 -18.45 -7.03
CA ALA A 20 8.42 -19.24 -8.23
C ALA A 20 8.72 -20.74 -8.02
N ASP A 21 9.74 -21.07 -7.24
CA ASP A 21 10.07 -22.46 -6.88
C ASP A 21 9.03 -23.08 -5.94
N ALA A 22 8.61 -22.31 -4.94
CA ALA A 22 7.54 -22.72 -4.04
C ALA A 22 6.23 -22.96 -4.81
N GLN A 23 5.89 -22.08 -5.75
CA GLN A 23 4.69 -22.22 -6.59
C GLN A 23 4.79 -23.46 -7.49
N ARG A 24 5.94 -23.72 -8.12
CA ARG A 24 6.17 -24.94 -8.92
C ARG A 24 5.96 -26.23 -8.14
N LEU A 25 6.29 -26.25 -6.84
CA LEU A 25 5.99 -27.40 -5.99
C LEU A 25 4.48 -27.59 -5.82
N VAL A 26 3.76 -26.50 -5.53
CA VAL A 26 2.29 -26.54 -5.36
C VAL A 26 1.60 -26.92 -6.67
N ASP A 27 2.07 -26.42 -7.81
CA ASP A 27 1.54 -26.77 -9.13
C ASP A 27 1.69 -28.27 -9.41
N ARG A 28 2.87 -28.87 -9.14
CA ARG A 28 3.06 -30.33 -9.25
C ARG A 28 2.12 -31.11 -8.32
N MET A 29 1.91 -30.63 -7.10
CA MET A 29 0.98 -31.26 -6.16
C MET A 29 -0.46 -31.20 -6.69
N SER A 30 -0.87 -30.06 -7.26
CA SER A 30 -2.18 -29.87 -7.89
C SER A 30 -2.39 -30.81 -9.08
N ASP A 31 -1.40 -30.90 -9.97
CA ASP A 31 -1.46 -31.74 -11.17
C ASP A 31 -1.61 -33.23 -10.81
N ASP A 32 -0.98 -33.66 -9.71
CA ASP A 32 -1.08 -35.02 -9.18
C ASP A 32 -2.34 -35.26 -8.32
N GLY A 33 -3.27 -34.28 -8.29
CA GLY A 33 -4.56 -34.37 -7.61
C GLY A 33 -4.48 -34.29 -6.08
N PHE A 34 -3.40 -33.74 -5.53
CA PHE A 34 -3.30 -33.48 -4.09
C PHE A 34 -4.24 -32.33 -3.69
N PRO A 35 -4.91 -32.39 -2.52
CA PRO A 35 -5.80 -31.33 -2.07
C PRO A 35 -4.99 -30.11 -1.60
N VAL A 36 -4.70 -29.21 -2.55
CA VAL A 36 -3.87 -28.01 -2.35
C VAL A 36 -4.50 -26.99 -1.39
N GLU A 37 -5.77 -27.15 -1.02
CA GLU A 37 -6.44 -26.36 0.02
C GLU A 37 -5.79 -26.53 1.40
N SER A 38 -5.07 -27.64 1.59
CA SER A 38 -4.28 -27.93 2.79
C SER A 38 -2.85 -27.39 2.76
N VAL A 39 -2.43 -26.76 1.65
CA VAL A 39 -1.07 -26.27 1.42
C VAL A 39 -1.01 -24.76 1.63
N ARG A 40 0.07 -24.29 2.26
CA ARG A 40 0.31 -22.86 2.52
C ARG A 40 1.73 -22.47 2.17
N ILE A 41 1.89 -21.40 1.40
CA ILE A 41 3.21 -20.78 1.16
C ILE A 41 3.39 -19.64 2.18
N VAL A 42 4.42 -19.74 3.01
CA VAL A 42 4.75 -18.80 4.08
C VAL A 42 6.09 -18.14 3.75
N GLY A 43 6.09 -16.83 3.52
CA GLY A 43 7.33 -16.06 3.40
C GLY A 43 7.97 -15.85 4.78
N GLU A 44 9.16 -16.40 5.00
CA GLU A 44 9.93 -16.26 6.23
C GLU A 44 10.91 -15.07 6.13
N GLY A 45 11.20 -14.44 7.27
CA GLY A 45 12.23 -13.40 7.36
C GLY A 45 11.88 -12.16 6.53
N VAL A 46 10.59 -11.81 6.44
CA VAL A 46 10.10 -10.64 5.73
C VAL A 46 10.75 -9.37 6.30
N ARG A 47 11.46 -8.65 5.43
CA ARG A 47 12.03 -7.35 5.78
C ARG A 47 11.13 -6.24 5.22
N THR A 48 10.55 -5.45 6.11
CA THR A 48 9.90 -4.20 5.74
C THR A 48 10.96 -3.10 5.70
N VAL A 49 11.31 -2.65 4.51
CA VAL A 49 12.20 -1.50 4.31
C VAL A 49 11.32 -0.27 4.03
N GLU A 50 11.18 0.61 5.02
CA GLU A 50 10.52 1.90 4.83
C GLU A 50 11.57 2.95 4.47
N GLN A 51 11.53 3.45 3.23
CA GLN A 51 12.42 4.54 2.84
C GLN A 51 11.91 5.86 3.43
N VAL A 52 12.59 6.36 4.45
CA VAL A 52 12.26 7.63 5.09
C VAL A 52 12.65 8.79 4.16
N THR A 53 11.68 9.28 3.39
CA THR A 53 11.87 10.36 2.40
C THR A 53 12.02 11.76 3.00
N GLY A 54 11.81 11.93 4.33
CA GLY A 54 12.05 13.17 5.05
C GLY A 54 10.99 13.51 6.11
N ARG A 55 11.19 14.64 6.81
CA ARG A 55 10.28 15.13 7.86
C ARG A 55 9.10 15.88 7.25
N MET A 56 7.88 15.43 7.52
CA MET A 56 6.68 16.17 7.16
C MET A 56 6.42 17.28 8.19
N THR A 57 6.88 18.49 7.87
CA THR A 57 6.63 19.68 8.70
C THR A 57 5.24 20.25 8.41
N ARG A 58 4.69 21.01 9.37
CA ARG A 58 3.41 21.73 9.22
C ARG A 58 3.38 22.60 7.95
N GLY A 59 4.53 23.20 7.58
CA GLY A 59 4.67 23.99 6.36
C GLY A 59 4.56 23.15 5.08
N ARG A 60 5.12 21.93 5.07
CA ARG A 60 5.03 21.03 3.90
C ARG A 60 3.59 20.53 3.70
N ALA A 61 2.87 20.23 4.78
CA ALA A 61 1.46 19.83 4.72
C ALA A 61 0.54 20.97 4.26
N ALA A 62 0.78 22.19 4.75
CA ALA A 62 0.07 23.37 4.27
C ALA A 62 0.37 23.66 2.79
N ALA A 63 1.62 23.51 2.35
CA ALA A 63 2.01 23.70 0.96
C ALA A 63 1.37 22.65 0.02
N SER A 64 1.33 21.37 0.41
CA SER A 64 0.66 20.34 -0.38
C SER A 64 -0.85 20.57 -0.44
N GLY A 65 -1.46 20.98 0.68
CA GLY A 65 -2.87 21.38 0.70
C GLY A 65 -3.15 22.59 -0.19
N ALA A 66 -2.29 23.61 -0.14
CA ALA A 66 -2.40 24.80 -0.97
C ALA A 66 -2.32 24.47 -2.46
N ALA A 67 -1.40 23.58 -2.86
CA ALA A 67 -1.29 23.14 -4.25
C ALA A 67 -2.55 22.42 -4.73
N GLY A 68 -3.11 21.50 -3.93
CA GLY A 68 -4.36 20.81 -4.25
C GLY A 68 -5.56 21.76 -4.31
N GLY A 69 -5.66 22.68 -3.35
CA GLY A 69 -6.71 23.69 -3.34
C GLY A 69 -6.60 24.71 -4.46
N ALA A 70 -5.38 25.12 -4.85
CA ALA A 70 -5.13 25.98 -5.99
C ALA A 70 -5.61 25.33 -7.30
N TRP A 71 -5.29 24.05 -7.50
CA TRP A 71 -5.77 23.28 -8.65
C TRP A 71 -7.30 23.23 -8.70
N PHE A 72 -7.95 22.95 -7.57
CA PHE A 72 -9.42 22.96 -7.48
C PHE A 72 -9.99 24.36 -7.73
N GLY A 73 -9.36 25.40 -7.18
CA GLY A 73 -9.72 26.80 -7.41
C GLY A 73 -9.66 27.16 -8.90
N VAL A 74 -8.60 26.78 -9.60
CA VAL A 74 -8.46 26.97 -11.06
C VAL A 74 -9.57 26.25 -11.82
N LEU A 75 -9.88 25.00 -11.47
CA LEU A 75 -10.98 24.26 -12.09
C LEU A 75 -12.31 25.01 -11.95
N ILE A 76 -12.65 25.43 -10.74
CA ILE A 76 -13.87 26.20 -10.47
C ILE A 76 -13.87 27.53 -11.23
N GLY A 77 -12.73 28.25 -11.22
CA GLY A 77 -12.55 29.50 -11.95
C GLY A 77 -12.74 29.36 -13.46
N LEU A 78 -12.24 28.27 -14.05
CA LEU A 78 -12.42 27.97 -15.47
C LEU A 78 -13.87 27.61 -15.79
N LEU A 79 -14.54 26.84 -14.94
CA LEU A 79 -15.95 26.49 -15.12
C LEU A 79 -16.84 27.74 -15.13
N PHE A 80 -16.71 28.62 -14.13
CA PHE A 80 -17.47 29.88 -14.09
C PHE A 80 -16.99 30.88 -15.16
N GLY A 81 -15.70 30.86 -15.47
CA GLY A 81 -15.11 31.66 -16.54
C GLY A 81 -15.71 31.36 -17.91
N LEU A 82 -16.07 30.10 -18.19
CA LEU A 82 -16.72 29.71 -19.44
C LEU A 82 -18.08 30.39 -19.67
N PHE A 83 -18.78 30.73 -18.60
CA PHE A 83 -20.06 31.44 -18.64
C PHE A 83 -19.91 32.97 -18.49
N THR A 84 -18.69 33.47 -18.39
CA THR A 84 -18.41 34.90 -18.16
C THR A 84 -17.96 35.56 -19.46
N ALA A 85 -18.70 36.58 -19.91
CA ALA A 85 -18.36 37.34 -21.11
C ALA A 85 -17.27 38.41 -20.83
N GLY A 86 -16.45 38.70 -21.85
CA GLY A 86 -15.41 39.73 -21.77
C GLY A 86 -14.22 39.31 -20.89
N ALA A 87 -13.44 40.26 -20.38
CA ALA A 87 -12.21 39.98 -19.61
C ALA A 87 -12.45 39.54 -18.15
N GLY A 88 -13.71 39.46 -17.69
CA GLY A 88 -14.05 39.12 -16.30
C GLY A 88 -13.65 37.71 -15.88
N TRP A 89 -13.49 36.78 -16.83
CA TRP A 89 -13.09 35.40 -16.54
C TRP A 89 -11.66 35.31 -15.95
N LEU A 90 -10.74 36.21 -16.33
CA LEU A 90 -9.40 36.28 -15.71
C LEU A 90 -9.49 36.62 -14.23
N TYR A 91 -10.38 37.56 -13.89
CA TYR A 91 -10.56 38.02 -12.50
C TYR A 91 -11.18 36.92 -11.64
N LEU A 92 -12.17 36.20 -12.18
CA LEU A 92 -12.77 35.04 -11.51
C LEU A 92 -11.76 33.90 -11.33
N LEU A 93 -10.92 33.64 -12.32
CA LEU A 93 -9.86 32.64 -12.23
C LEU A 93 -8.84 33.00 -11.14
N LEU A 94 -8.42 34.27 -11.07
CA LEU A 94 -7.47 34.72 -10.05
C LEU A 94 -8.06 34.61 -8.64
N ILE A 95 -9.31 35.06 -8.43
CA ILE A 95 -9.97 35.00 -7.13
C ILE A 95 -10.18 33.55 -6.68
N SER A 96 -10.70 32.70 -7.57
CA SER A 96 -10.94 31.28 -7.27
C SER A 96 -9.64 30.53 -6.98
N LEU A 97 -8.55 30.82 -7.69
CA LEU A 97 -7.20 30.31 -7.39
C LEU A 97 -6.77 30.70 -5.97
N LEU A 98 -6.87 31.99 -5.60
CA LEU A 98 -6.43 32.49 -4.28
C LEU A 98 -7.26 31.89 -3.14
N ILE A 99 -8.58 31.86 -3.30
CA ILE A 99 -9.50 31.28 -2.31
C ILE A 99 -9.27 29.77 -2.21
N GLY A 100 -9.11 29.07 -3.34
CA GLY A 100 -8.82 27.65 -3.39
C GLY A 100 -7.49 27.31 -2.70
N ALA A 101 -6.43 28.07 -2.99
CA ALA A 101 -5.13 27.90 -2.36
C ALA A 101 -5.19 28.14 -0.84
N PHE A 102 -5.90 29.18 -0.40
CA PHE A 102 -6.07 29.49 1.02
C PHE A 102 -6.80 28.37 1.77
N TRP A 103 -7.98 27.98 1.30
CA TRP A 103 -8.75 26.90 1.93
C TRP A 103 -8.05 25.55 1.82
N GLY A 104 -7.39 25.27 0.69
CA GLY A 104 -6.55 24.09 0.54
C GLY A 104 -5.42 24.03 1.56
N ALA A 105 -4.75 25.15 1.82
CA ALA A 105 -3.71 25.23 2.84
C ALA A 105 -4.28 24.96 4.24
N VAL A 106 -5.44 25.52 4.57
CA VAL A 106 -6.15 25.29 5.84
C VAL A 106 -6.52 23.82 5.99
N PHE A 107 -7.14 23.21 4.98
CA PHE A 107 -7.50 21.79 5.02
C PHE A 107 -6.29 20.88 5.08
N GLY A 108 -5.20 21.17 4.34
CA GLY A 108 -3.96 20.41 4.42
C GLY A 108 -3.30 20.50 5.80
N PHE A 109 -3.36 21.68 6.42
CA PHE A 109 -2.90 21.88 7.79
C PHE A 109 -3.78 21.15 8.82
N VAL A 110 -5.11 21.23 8.69
CA VAL A 110 -6.07 20.56 9.58
C VAL A 110 -5.98 19.05 9.45
N ALA A 111 -5.88 18.50 8.23
CA ALA A 111 -5.68 17.07 8.00
C ALA A 111 -4.37 16.59 8.65
N HIS A 112 -3.30 17.37 8.55
CA HIS A 112 -2.05 17.06 9.24
C HIS A 112 -2.17 17.19 10.77
N TRP A 113 -3.03 18.07 11.28
CA TRP A 113 -3.32 18.17 12.72
C TRP A 113 -4.18 17.00 13.21
N SER A 114 -5.27 16.66 12.52
CA SER A 114 -6.13 15.54 12.92
C SER A 114 -5.41 14.19 12.87
N THR A 115 -4.41 14.06 12.01
CA THR A 115 -3.53 12.88 11.92
C THR A 115 -2.39 12.89 12.96
N ARG A 116 -2.28 13.93 13.81
CA ARG A 116 -1.34 13.92 14.96
C ARG A 116 -1.85 13.01 16.06
N GLY A 117 -1.51 11.73 15.93
CA GLY A 117 -1.59 10.73 16.98
C GLY A 117 -0.74 9.52 16.64
N HIS A 118 0.44 9.42 17.26
CA HIS A 118 1.31 8.22 17.35
C HIS A 118 2.21 7.83 16.16
N ARG A 119 3.04 8.76 15.65
CA ARG A 119 4.46 8.57 15.24
C ARG A 119 4.88 9.67 14.25
N ASP A 120 5.97 10.38 14.52
CA ASP A 120 6.54 11.43 13.66
C ASP A 120 7.27 10.84 12.42
N PHE A 121 6.57 10.02 11.65
CA PHE A 121 7.01 9.55 10.34
C PHE A 121 5.84 9.66 9.37
N SER A 122 6.00 10.45 8.31
CA SER A 122 5.11 10.35 7.16
C SER A 122 5.60 9.19 6.31
N SER A 123 5.09 7.99 6.58
CA SER A 123 4.96 7.00 5.53
C SER A 123 3.93 7.58 4.58
N VAL A 124 4.38 8.25 3.54
CA VAL A 124 3.55 8.26 2.35
C VAL A 124 3.44 6.79 1.96
N MET A 125 2.23 6.23 2.08
CA MET A 125 1.73 5.30 1.06
C MET A 125 1.74 6.07 -0.27
N THR A 126 2.92 6.48 -0.73
CA THR A 126 3.12 6.82 -2.12
C THR A 126 2.73 5.54 -2.82
N LEU A 127 1.98 5.62 -3.90
CA LEU A 127 1.74 4.49 -4.82
C LEU A 127 3.04 3.95 -5.45
N GLN A 128 4.20 4.29 -4.88
CA GLN A 128 5.57 3.96 -5.20
C GLN A 128 6.40 3.64 -3.94
N ALA A 129 5.81 3.58 -2.75
CA ALA A 129 6.32 2.72 -1.69
C ALA A 129 5.75 1.34 -2.00
N VAL A 130 6.38 0.68 -2.98
CA VAL A 130 6.31 -0.76 -3.10
C VAL A 130 6.75 -1.25 -1.72
N MET A 131 5.79 -1.55 -0.85
CA MET A 131 6.02 -2.32 0.35
C MET A 131 6.30 -3.73 -0.17
N THR A 132 7.46 -3.89 -0.81
CA THR A 132 8.02 -5.17 -1.21
C THR A 132 8.35 -5.83 0.10
N LEU A 133 7.39 -6.59 0.60
CA LEU A 133 7.62 -7.63 1.57
C LEU A 133 8.60 -8.60 0.88
N GLN A 134 9.89 -8.31 0.97
CA GLN A 134 10.93 -9.23 0.52
C GLN A 134 11.08 -10.24 1.64
N ALA A 135 10.50 -11.43 1.43
CA ALA A 135 10.82 -12.59 2.25
C ALA A 135 12.24 -13.03 1.90
N GLN A 136 13.02 -13.41 2.91
CA GLN A 136 14.36 -13.99 2.68
C GLN A 136 14.25 -15.43 2.17
N ARG A 137 13.15 -16.11 2.48
CA ARG A 137 12.90 -17.51 2.14
C ARG A 137 11.39 -17.76 2.07
N TYR A 138 10.96 -18.70 1.26
CA TYR A 138 9.57 -19.13 1.14
C TYR A 138 9.45 -20.59 1.56
N GLU A 139 8.66 -20.82 2.60
CA GLU A 139 8.39 -22.14 3.16
C GLU A 139 7.03 -22.64 2.69
N VAL A 140 6.96 -23.89 2.25
CA VAL A 140 5.69 -24.56 1.93
C VAL A 140 5.33 -25.44 3.12
N HIS A 141 4.19 -25.16 3.73
CA HIS A 141 3.64 -25.87 4.88
C HIS A 141 2.39 -26.65 4.46
N VAL A 142 2.19 -27.83 5.03
CA VAL A 142 1.00 -28.67 4.81
C VAL A 142 0.37 -29.02 6.14
N ASP A 143 -0.96 -29.14 6.17
CA ASP A 143 -1.69 -29.66 7.33
C ASP A 143 -1.08 -30.99 7.81
N GLN A 144 -0.88 -31.12 9.12
CA GLN A 144 -0.25 -32.29 9.74
C GLN A 144 -0.94 -33.61 9.34
N ALA A 145 -2.25 -33.60 9.13
CA ALA A 145 -3.01 -34.79 8.70
C ALA A 145 -2.55 -35.34 7.34
N GLN A 146 -1.96 -34.51 6.47
CA GLN A 146 -1.55 -34.88 5.12
C GLN A 146 -0.04 -34.85 4.87
N ALA A 147 0.75 -34.52 5.90
CA ALA A 147 2.20 -34.38 5.79
C ALA A 147 2.90 -35.65 5.26
N ALA A 148 2.46 -36.84 5.68
CA ALA A 148 3.03 -38.12 5.24
C ALA A 148 2.83 -38.37 3.74
N GLN A 149 1.69 -37.95 3.18
CA GLN A 149 1.41 -38.07 1.75
C GLN A 149 2.14 -37.00 0.95
N ALA A 150 2.30 -35.80 1.50
CA ALA A 150 3.00 -34.69 0.86
C ALA A 150 4.52 -34.91 0.74
N ALA A 151 5.14 -35.66 1.66
CA ALA A 151 6.58 -35.92 1.67
C ALA A 151 7.13 -36.53 0.36
N ARG A 152 6.28 -37.21 -0.42
CA ARG A 152 6.66 -37.79 -1.73
C ARG A 152 7.04 -36.77 -2.81
N TYR A 153 6.67 -35.50 -2.63
CA TYR A 153 6.90 -34.43 -3.62
C TYR A 153 8.24 -33.68 -3.43
N VAL A 154 8.93 -33.95 -2.32
CA VAL A 154 10.15 -33.24 -1.88
C VAL A 154 11.42 -34.04 -2.18
N LEU A 155 11.29 -35.35 -2.39
CA LEU A 155 12.35 -36.24 -2.87
C LEU A 155 12.51 -36.13 -4.39
#